data_AF-A0A7Y2CA94-F1
#
_entry.id   AF-A0A7Y2CA94-F1
#
_cell.length_a   1.000
_cell.length_b   1.000
_cell.length_c   1.000
_cell.angle_alpha   90.00
_cell.angle_beta   90.00
_cell.angle_gamma   90.00
#
_symmetry.space_group_name_H-M   'P 1'
#
loop_
_entity.id
_entity.type
_entity.pdbx_description
1 polymer ?
#
loop_
_entity_poly.entity_id
_entity_poly.type
_entity_poly.pdbx_seq_one_letter_code
_entity_poly.pdbx_strand_id
1 'polypeptide(L)' 'TKKRGWGLGLSLAKRIIEDYHGGSLVLLRSKLGEGTTFRIELPATEG' A
#
# COMPACT_ATOMS: atom_id res chain seq x y z
N THR A 1 -3.85 1.78 20.99
CA THR A 1 -3.48 2.28 19.64
C THR A 1 -3.44 3.81 19.67
N LYS A 2 -2.39 4.46 19.15
CA LYS A 2 -2.34 5.94 19.11
C LYS A 2 -3.51 6.44 18.25
N LYS A 3 -4.32 7.37 18.77
CA LYS A 3 -5.47 7.95 18.06
C LYS A 3 -5.08 8.75 16.79
N ARG A 4 -3.81 9.11 16.64
CA ARG A 4 -3.31 9.88 15.50
C ARG A 4 -1.89 9.43 15.13
N GLY A 5 -1.75 8.92 13.91
CA GLY A 5 -0.46 8.80 13.23
C GLY A 5 -0.17 10.08 12.43
N TRP A 6 1.07 10.30 12.02
CA TRP A 6 1.47 11.47 11.24
C TRP A 6 1.11 11.36 9.75
N GLY A 7 0.25 10.40 9.37
CA GLY A 7 -0.15 10.18 7.97
C GLY A 7 0.94 9.57 7.08
N LEU A 8 2.07 9.15 7.63
CA LEU A 8 3.22 8.68 6.86
C LEU A 8 3.14 7.22 6.40
N GLY A 9 2.22 6.43 6.94
CA GLY A 9 2.18 4.98 6.72
C GLY A 9 1.98 4.58 5.25
N LEU A 10 1.00 5.18 4.58
CA LEU A 10 0.71 4.86 3.18
C LEU A 10 1.80 5.36 2.23
N SER A 11 2.34 6.56 2.48
CA SER A 11 3.46 7.10 1.70
C SER A 11 4.72 6.25 1.84
N LEU A 12 5.01 5.78 3.06
CA LEU A 12 6.13 4.89 3.30
C LEU A 12 5.93 3.53 2.62
N ALA A 13 4.73 2.93 2.75
CA ALA A 13 4.41 1.67 2.10
C ALA A 13 4.54 1.76 0.58
N LYS A 14 4.05 2.85 -0.03
CA LYS A 14 4.17 3.11 -1.47
C LYS A 14 5.64 3.14 -1.90
N ARG A 15 6.47 3.92 -1.20
CA ARG A 15 7.92 3.98 -1.45
C ARG A 15 8.61 2.63 -1.30
N ILE A 16 8.27 1.85 -0.27
CA ILE A 16 8.84 0.50 -0.07
C ILE A 16 8.50 -0.39 -1.26
N ILE A 17 7.25 -0.42 -1.69
CA ILE A 17 6.79 -1.33 -2.74
C ILE A 17 7.31 -0.90 -4.11
N GLU A 18 7.17 0.37 -4.47
CA GLU A 18 7.50 0.88 -5.80
C GLU A 18 9.01 1.10 -5.95
N ASP A 19 9.61 1.89 -5.07
CA ASP A 19 11.00 2.35 -5.25
C ASP A 19 12.03 1.25 -4.90
N TYR A 20 11.74 0.42 -3.89
CA TYR A 20 12.71 -0.57 -3.40
C TYR A 20 12.47 -1.99 -3.93
N HIS A 21 11.23 -2.37 -4.19
CA HIS A 21 10.89 -3.74 -4.61
C HIS A 21 10.41 -3.83 -6.07
N GLY A 22 10.32 -2.70 -6.80
CA GLY A 22 9.86 -2.69 -8.18
C GLY A 22 8.42 -3.19 -8.36
N GLY A 23 7.63 -3.16 -7.29
CA GLY A 23 6.23 -3.56 -7.29
C GLY A 23 5.29 -2.39 -7.56
N SER A 24 4.00 -2.61 -7.30
CA SER A 24 2.99 -1.56 -7.35
C SER A 24 2.01 -1.65 -6.18
N LEU A 25 1.51 -0.49 -5.73
CA LEU A 25 0.47 -0.36 -4.71
C LEU A 25 -0.68 0.47 -5.28
N VAL A 26 -1.83 -0.17 -5.55
CA VAL A 26 -2.99 0.48 -6.19
C VAL A 26 -4.25 0.40 -5.33
N LEU A 27 -5.11 1.40 -5.46
CA LEU A 27 -6.44 1.37 -4.85
C LEU A 27 -7.36 0.48 -5.69
N LEU A 28 -7.83 -0.63 -5.11
CA LEU A 28 -8.72 -1.56 -5.81
C LEU A 28 -10.19 -1.14 -5.67
N ARG A 29 -10.60 -0.77 -4.45
CA ARG A 29 -11.95 -0.24 -4.18
C ARG A 29 -11.93 0.60 -2.91
N SER A 30 -12.73 1.66 -2.87
CA SER A 30 -13.07 2.38 -1.65
C SER A 30 -14.53 2.80 -1.74
N LYS A 31 -15.33 2.40 -0.75
CA LYS A 31 -16.72 2.83 -0.65
C LYS A 31 -17.04 3.20 0.79
N LEU A 32 -17.64 4.37 0.96
CA LEU A 32 -18.05 4.88 2.27
C LEU A 32 -19.00 3.87 2.93
N GLY A 33 -18.72 3.52 4.19
CA GLY A 33 -19.50 2.53 4.94
C GLY A 33 -19.15 1.06 4.64
N GLU A 34 -18.37 0.76 3.60
CA GLU A 34 -17.95 -0.61 3.25
C GLU A 34 -16.45 -0.85 3.44
N GLY A 35 -15.66 0.21 3.44
CA GLY A 35 -14.22 0.16 3.67
C GLY A 35 -13.41 0.39 2.40
N THR A 36 -12.12 0.06 2.47
CA THR A 36 -11.14 0.32 1.43
C THR A 36 -10.25 -0.90 1.23
N THR A 37 -9.94 -1.24 -0.01
CA THR A 37 -9.06 -2.33 -0.39
C THR A 37 -7.97 -1.79 -1.30
N PHE A 38 -6.72 -2.07 -0.93
CA PHE A 38 -5.54 -1.82 -1.75
C PHE A 38 -5.02 -3.16 -2.27
N ARG A 39 -4.43 -3.15 -3.47
CA ARG A 39 -3.74 -4.29 -4.06
C ARG A 39 -2.25 -4.00 -4.14
N ILE A 40 -1.45 -4.98 -3.77
CA ILE A 40 0.02 -4.95 -3.85
C ILE A 40 0.43 -6.03 -4.84
N GLU A 41 1.26 -5.66 -5.80
CA GLU A 41 1.85 -6.57 -6.78
C GLU A 41 3.37 -6.47 -6.65
N LEU A 42 4.06 -7.60 -6.47
CA LEU A 42 5.51 -7.67 -6.35
C LEU A 42 6.06 -8.55 -7.47
N PRO A 43 7.23 -8.23 -8.05
CA PRO A 43 7.90 -9.12 -8.97
C PRO A 43 8.15 -10.48 -8.30
N ALA A 44 7.85 -11.57 -9.01
CA ALA A 44 8.29 -12.89 -8.58
C ALA A 44 9.82 -12.95 -8.69
N THR A 45 10.48 -13.55 -7.71
CA THR A 45 11.92 -13.80 -7.82
C THR A 45 12.13 -14.84 -8.93
N GLU A 46 13.06 -14.58 -9.85
CA GLU A 46 13.56 -15.65 -10.72
C GLU A 46 14.22 -16.72 -9.82
N GLY A 47 13.80 -17.97 -9.98
CA GLY A 47 14.32 -19.11 -9.23
C GLY A 47 15.65 -19.61 -9.78
#